data_AF-A0A2V9XHQ0-F1
#
_entry.id   AF-A0A2V9XHQ0-F1
#
_cell.length_a   1.000
_cell.length_b   1.000
_cell.length_c   1.000
_cell.angle_alpha   90.00
_cell.angle_beta   90.00
_cell.angle_gamma   90.00
#
_symmetry.space_group_name_H-M   'P 1'
#
loop_
_entity.id
_entity.type
_entity.pdbx_description
1 polymer ?
#
loop_
_entity_poly.entity_id
_entity_poly.type
_entity_poly.pdbx_seq_one_letter_code
_entity_poly.pdbx_strand_id
1 'polypeptide(L)'
;MGHLKQAKVVMSLIAALSGLLLAARELAKAAPAAHGNQADSPAQVQSSLDFETYRTRIEPIFLKTREGGVRCYDCHSALPTRLRLERLSDGSSSWTEQQSRRNFSVVSKLVTPADPLKSRLLLHPLSPEAGGDPTHAGGKFWKSQDDPEWRLIADWVSKGFPSQQQSSPAAKKNTLDFDFFKSKVEPIFLKARPGHARCYSCHSQQGRAFYLEPIPPGSTSWTEEQSQRNFQSALQEVVPGDPIASRLLMHPLGPEAGGDPFHSGGRQFDSQNDPDWLVIAEWVRAGAVDPPALSKSALIYVTNSAGDTVDVIDSATNNVVQVIHGIELPHGVAFSPDGARVYISNESDNVLDVVDRVRGEILKKVTLSGRPNNIAITKDGGRVLVGIRSEPGVVDVIDTTSLTRVKSIPVDGGVHNVYITPDGKYAVSGSLESKAATVIDLQGERAIWEVKFDRSVRPMAFETNPDGSTRRIFVQLSRFNGFAVVDFARRAEVARIKFPDKSPGFGIAEGREGTPSHGIGVSPDGKSLWVNSTFANSVFAYSLPELRLIGSVELPEVHPLGRAPSGAVPEWITFTPDSKVVYVSNSGAKSVTAIDISTLKIVALIPVGEVPKRLNTLVLH
;
A
#
# COMPACT_ATOMS: atom_id res chain seq x y z
N MET A 1 -61.02 -53.96 -18.97
CA MET A 1 -60.87 -52.65 -19.68
C MET A 1 -59.70 -51.85 -19.12
N GLY A 2 -58.48 -52.39 -19.17
CA GLY A 2 -57.32 -51.86 -18.43
C GLY A 2 -55.99 -51.81 -19.20
N HIS A 3 -56.00 -51.94 -20.53
CA HIS A 3 -54.75 -51.95 -21.34
C HIS A 3 -54.79 -51.05 -22.59
N LEU A 4 -55.64 -50.00 -22.61
CA LEU A 4 -55.72 -49.07 -23.75
C LEU A 4 -55.48 -47.59 -23.43
N LYS A 5 -55.03 -47.23 -22.21
CA LYS A 5 -54.76 -45.83 -21.82
C LYS A 5 -53.29 -45.45 -21.67
N GLN A 6 -52.34 -46.37 -21.80
CA GLN A 6 -50.90 -46.05 -21.77
C GLN A 6 -50.26 -45.87 -23.16
N ALA A 7 -50.96 -46.16 -24.26
CA ALA A 7 -50.43 -45.96 -25.62
C ALA A 7 -50.64 -44.55 -26.20
N LYS A 8 -51.45 -43.69 -25.55
CA LYS A 8 -51.75 -42.33 -26.06
C LYS A 8 -50.85 -41.20 -25.52
N VAL A 9 -50.03 -41.46 -24.50
CA VAL A 9 -49.12 -40.43 -23.95
C VAL A 9 -47.72 -40.52 -24.58
N VAL A 10 -47.32 -41.67 -25.11
CA VAL A 10 -46.02 -41.84 -25.79
C VAL A 10 -46.03 -41.32 -27.24
N MET A 11 -47.20 -41.24 -27.89
CA MET A 11 -47.31 -40.69 -29.26
C MET A 11 -47.32 -39.15 -29.33
N SER A 12 -47.57 -38.42 -28.23
CA SER A 12 -47.48 -36.95 -28.21
C SER A 12 -46.08 -36.42 -27.90
N LEU A 13 -45.14 -37.26 -27.44
CA LEU A 13 -43.75 -36.87 -27.24
C LEU A 13 -42.84 -37.03 -28.48
N ILE A 14 -43.26 -37.80 -29.48
CA ILE A 14 -42.50 -37.97 -30.74
C ILE A 14 -42.84 -36.89 -31.77
N ALA A 15 -44.04 -36.29 -31.72
CA ALA A 15 -44.44 -35.20 -32.62
C ALA A 15 -43.85 -33.82 -32.25
N ALA A 16 -43.42 -33.61 -31.00
CA ALA A 16 -42.81 -32.35 -30.57
C ALA A 16 -41.29 -32.27 -30.84
N LEU A 17 -40.61 -33.41 -31.05
CA LEU A 17 -39.19 -33.44 -31.43
C LEU A 17 -38.94 -33.35 -32.94
N SER A 18 -39.95 -33.51 -33.79
CA SER A 18 -39.82 -33.36 -35.25
C SER A 18 -40.08 -31.93 -35.75
N GLY A 19 -40.70 -31.06 -34.94
CA GLY A 19 -40.94 -29.65 -35.28
C GLY A 19 -39.74 -28.73 -35.04
N LEU A 20 -38.81 -29.09 -34.15
CA LEU A 20 -37.61 -28.29 -33.87
C LEU A 20 -36.45 -28.55 -34.85
N LEU A 21 -36.51 -29.59 -35.68
CA LEU A 21 -35.48 -29.85 -36.71
C LEU A 21 -35.78 -29.21 -38.08
N LEU A 22 -36.99 -28.68 -38.31
CA LEU A 22 -37.37 -28.05 -39.58
C LEU A 22 -37.21 -26.51 -39.59
N ALA A 23 -37.20 -25.86 -38.43
CA ALA A 23 -36.93 -24.42 -38.32
C ALA A 23 -35.43 -24.06 -38.47
N ALA A 24 -34.54 -25.05 -38.40
CA ALA A 24 -33.10 -24.87 -38.53
C ALA A 24 -32.59 -24.99 -39.99
N ARG A 25 -33.47 -25.22 -40.98
CA ARG A 25 -33.07 -25.48 -42.39
C ARG A 25 -33.54 -24.46 -43.43
N GLU A 26 -34.31 -23.44 -43.05
CA GLU A 26 -34.88 -22.44 -43.99
C GLU A 26 -34.25 -21.03 -43.88
N LEU A 27 -33.32 -20.77 -42.96
CA LEU A 27 -32.59 -19.48 -42.91
C LEU A 27 -31.18 -19.55 -43.51
N ALA A 28 -30.81 -20.68 -44.10
CA ALA A 28 -29.57 -20.86 -44.84
C ALA A 28 -29.87 -20.97 -46.36
N LYS A 29 -30.19 -19.85 -47.02
CA LYS A 29 -29.99 -19.60 -48.48
C LYS A 29 -30.62 -18.26 -48.91
N ALA A 30 -29.85 -17.18 -48.79
CA ALA A 30 -29.85 -16.05 -49.72
C ALA A 30 -28.68 -15.12 -49.36
N ALA A 31 -27.49 -15.41 -49.88
CA ALA A 31 -26.46 -14.41 -50.13
C ALA A 31 -26.54 -14.00 -51.61
N PRO A 32 -26.26 -12.73 -51.93
CA PRO A 32 -25.00 -12.40 -52.64
C PRO A 32 -24.38 -11.09 -52.12
N ALA A 33 -23.12 -10.72 -52.33
CA ALA A 33 -21.88 -11.35 -52.80
C ALA A 33 -20.78 -10.44 -52.20
N ALA A 34 -19.96 -10.93 -51.28
CA ALA A 34 -18.60 -11.40 -51.52
C ALA A 34 -17.61 -10.33 -52.05
N HIS A 35 -16.89 -9.68 -51.13
CA HIS A 35 -15.47 -9.35 -51.30
C HIS A 35 -14.70 -9.58 -49.99
N GLY A 36 -13.81 -10.60 -50.03
CA GLY A 36 -12.57 -10.68 -49.25
C GLY A 36 -12.63 -10.89 -47.74
N ASN A 37 -12.62 -12.14 -47.29
CA ASN A 37 -12.27 -12.52 -45.92
C ASN A 37 -10.80 -12.15 -45.60
N GLN A 38 -10.58 -11.25 -44.66
CA GLN A 38 -9.41 -11.26 -43.78
C GLN A 38 -9.85 -11.70 -42.38
N ALA A 39 -9.12 -12.66 -41.83
CA ALA A 39 -9.35 -13.20 -40.49
C ALA A 39 -9.25 -12.09 -39.43
N ASP A 40 -10.28 -11.94 -38.60
CA ASP A 40 -10.27 -11.05 -37.45
C ASP A 40 -9.19 -11.50 -36.46
N SER A 41 -8.19 -10.63 -36.33
CA SER A 41 -7.08 -10.75 -35.40
C SER A 41 -7.55 -10.52 -33.96
N PRO A 42 -6.89 -11.13 -32.95
CA PRO A 42 -7.17 -10.80 -31.55
C PRO A 42 -6.89 -9.32 -31.31
N ALA A 43 -7.82 -8.64 -30.63
CA ALA A 43 -7.70 -7.24 -30.25
C ALA A 43 -6.30 -6.96 -29.67
N GLN A 44 -5.49 -6.26 -30.46
CA GLN A 44 -4.17 -5.81 -30.07
C GLN A 44 -4.35 -4.85 -28.90
N VAL A 45 -3.75 -5.17 -27.75
CA VAL A 45 -3.31 -4.14 -26.81
C VAL A 45 -2.45 -3.21 -27.64
N GLN A 46 -2.98 -2.03 -27.95
CA GLN A 46 -2.29 -1.04 -28.75
C GLN A 46 -1.14 -0.54 -27.87
N SER A 47 0.05 -1.11 -28.05
CA SER A 47 1.25 -0.57 -27.43
C SER A 47 1.42 0.83 -27.99
N SER A 48 1.61 1.82 -27.13
CA SER A 48 1.90 3.19 -27.52
C SER A 48 3.31 3.33 -28.12
N LEU A 49 4.09 2.25 -28.15
CA LEU A 49 5.33 2.10 -28.88
C LEU A 49 5.09 2.20 -30.40
N ASP A 50 5.96 2.92 -31.09
CA ASP A 50 5.81 3.13 -32.53
C ASP A 50 6.25 1.90 -33.34
N PHE A 51 5.32 1.30 -34.08
CA PHE A 51 5.56 0.12 -34.91
C PHE A 51 6.51 0.44 -36.09
N GLU A 52 6.45 1.64 -36.66
CA GLU A 52 7.30 1.98 -37.81
C GLU A 52 8.76 2.16 -37.38
N THR A 53 9.02 2.84 -36.27
CA THR A 53 10.34 2.89 -35.64
C THR A 53 10.81 1.49 -35.24
N TYR A 54 9.93 0.65 -34.71
CA TYR A 54 10.26 -0.75 -34.42
C TYR A 54 10.76 -1.47 -35.68
N ARG A 55 9.97 -1.47 -36.75
CA ARG A 55 10.25 -2.21 -37.99
C ARG A 55 11.51 -1.71 -38.70
N THR A 56 11.76 -0.41 -38.68
CA THR A 56 12.85 0.20 -39.46
C THR A 56 14.15 0.38 -38.66
N ARG A 57 14.09 0.46 -37.33
CA ARG A 57 15.25 0.82 -36.48
C ARG A 57 15.58 -0.22 -35.42
N ILE A 58 14.58 -0.88 -34.83
CA ILE A 58 14.77 -1.82 -33.71
C ILE A 58 14.89 -3.26 -34.21
N GLU A 59 13.98 -3.69 -35.07
CA GLU A 59 13.91 -5.05 -35.60
C GLU A 59 15.21 -5.51 -36.32
N PRO A 60 15.92 -4.65 -37.08
CA PRO A 60 17.21 -5.02 -37.67
C PRO A 60 18.29 -5.41 -36.64
N ILE A 61 18.23 -4.89 -35.41
CA ILE A 61 19.19 -5.22 -34.34
C ILE A 61 19.13 -6.73 -34.02
N PHE A 62 17.95 -7.35 -34.11
CA PHE A 62 17.80 -8.78 -33.81
C PHE A 62 18.40 -9.69 -34.89
N LEU A 63 18.55 -9.19 -36.12
CA LEU A 63 19.10 -9.90 -37.28
C LEU A 63 20.59 -9.61 -37.50
N LYS A 64 21.18 -8.70 -36.72
CA LYS A 64 22.58 -8.31 -36.87
C LYS A 64 23.51 -9.36 -36.28
N THR A 65 24.44 -9.85 -37.10
CA THR A 65 25.52 -10.76 -36.66
C THR A 65 26.48 -10.02 -35.73
N ARG A 66 26.93 -10.69 -34.66
CA ARG A 66 27.78 -10.09 -33.64
C ARG A 66 29.16 -10.73 -33.61
N GLU A 67 30.17 -9.92 -33.32
CA GLU A 67 31.56 -10.39 -33.23
C GLU A 67 31.70 -11.37 -32.06
N GLY A 68 32.08 -12.62 -32.37
CA GLY A 68 32.20 -13.69 -31.38
C GLY A 68 30.86 -14.22 -30.81
N GLY A 69 29.70 -13.89 -31.39
CA GLY A 69 28.39 -14.29 -30.87
C GLY A 69 27.34 -14.58 -31.96
N VAL A 70 26.21 -15.18 -31.54
CA VAL A 70 25.06 -15.47 -32.42
C VAL A 70 24.10 -14.27 -32.47
N ARG A 71 23.27 -14.18 -33.53
CA ARG A 71 22.21 -13.17 -33.59
C ARG A 71 21.18 -13.43 -32.51
N CYS A 72 20.50 -12.40 -32.02
CA CYS A 72 19.33 -12.61 -31.16
C CYS A 72 18.34 -13.56 -31.84
N TYR A 73 18.08 -13.36 -33.13
CA TYR A 73 17.21 -14.21 -33.95
C TYR A 73 17.53 -15.71 -33.88
N ASP A 74 18.81 -16.09 -33.92
CA ASP A 74 19.21 -17.51 -34.05
C ASP A 74 18.77 -18.32 -32.82
N CYS A 75 18.87 -17.73 -31.62
CA CYS A 75 18.33 -18.33 -30.40
C CYS A 75 16.81 -18.14 -30.29
N HIS A 76 16.33 -16.92 -30.54
CA HIS A 76 14.95 -16.51 -30.23
C HIS A 76 13.90 -17.00 -31.23
N SER A 77 14.31 -17.54 -32.39
CA SER A 77 13.42 -18.20 -33.37
C SER A 77 13.37 -19.74 -33.24
N ALA A 78 14.33 -20.32 -32.51
CA ALA A 78 14.47 -21.77 -32.36
C ALA A 78 14.13 -22.25 -30.94
N LEU A 79 14.49 -21.48 -29.91
CA LEU A 79 14.32 -21.85 -28.50
C LEU A 79 13.02 -21.30 -27.91
N PRO A 80 12.42 -22.00 -26.94
CA PRO A 80 11.20 -21.55 -26.26
C PRO A 80 11.53 -20.42 -25.25
N THR A 81 11.69 -19.21 -25.76
CA THR A 81 12.03 -18.01 -24.97
C THR A 81 10.86 -17.02 -24.93
N ARG A 82 10.89 -16.06 -23.98
CA ARG A 82 9.85 -15.01 -23.89
C ARG A 82 9.92 -14.02 -25.06
N LEU A 83 11.12 -13.76 -25.59
CA LEU A 83 11.33 -13.07 -26.86
C LEU A 83 11.25 -14.10 -28.00
N ARG A 84 10.05 -14.62 -28.29
CA ARG A 84 9.87 -15.61 -29.37
C ARG A 84 9.66 -14.89 -30.71
N LEU A 85 10.68 -14.92 -31.56
CA LEU A 85 10.65 -14.29 -32.88
C LEU A 85 10.18 -15.28 -33.95
N GLU A 86 9.41 -14.80 -34.91
CA GLU A 86 8.96 -15.57 -36.07
C GLU A 86 10.15 -16.04 -36.90
N ARG A 87 10.06 -17.24 -37.52
CA ARG A 87 11.09 -17.69 -38.46
C ARG A 87 11.02 -16.89 -39.76
N LEU A 88 12.19 -16.57 -40.32
CA LEU A 88 12.31 -16.00 -41.66
C LEU A 88 11.80 -17.02 -42.69
N SER A 89 11.13 -16.53 -43.73
CA SER A 89 10.76 -17.36 -44.88
C SER A 89 12.01 -17.83 -45.62
N ASP A 90 11.95 -19.01 -46.23
CA ASP A 90 13.10 -19.63 -46.90
C ASP A 90 13.75 -18.68 -47.92
N GLY A 91 15.05 -18.42 -47.74
CA GLY A 91 15.84 -17.52 -48.58
C GLY A 91 15.71 -16.02 -48.27
N SER A 92 14.88 -15.61 -47.31
CA SER A 92 14.71 -14.20 -46.92
C SER A 92 15.74 -13.74 -45.88
N SER A 93 16.21 -12.49 -46.03
CA SER A 93 17.07 -11.80 -45.05
C SER A 93 16.30 -10.87 -44.10
N SER A 94 14.98 -10.75 -44.25
CA SER A 94 14.12 -9.91 -43.40
C SER A 94 12.69 -10.48 -43.26
N TRP A 95 11.95 -10.00 -42.24
CA TRP A 95 10.57 -10.40 -42.02
C TRP A 95 9.59 -9.65 -42.94
N THR A 96 8.57 -10.36 -43.41
CA THR A 96 7.38 -9.72 -44.00
C THR A 96 6.71 -8.82 -42.96
N GLU A 97 5.96 -7.81 -43.40
CA GLU A 97 5.27 -6.90 -42.48
C GLU A 97 4.37 -7.64 -41.48
N GLN A 98 3.70 -8.70 -41.92
CA GLN A 98 2.85 -9.50 -41.06
C GLN A 98 3.64 -10.25 -39.97
N GLN A 99 4.82 -10.78 -40.31
CA GLN A 99 5.74 -11.37 -39.33
C GLN A 99 6.26 -10.31 -38.36
N SER A 100 6.64 -9.12 -38.85
CA SER A 100 7.10 -8.02 -38.01
C SER A 100 6.02 -7.54 -37.03
N ARG A 101 4.74 -7.49 -37.44
CA ARG A 101 3.62 -7.14 -36.54
C ARG A 101 3.46 -8.16 -35.41
N ARG A 102 3.69 -9.45 -35.69
CA ARG A 102 3.69 -10.50 -34.66
C ARG A 102 4.90 -10.39 -33.73
N ASN A 103 6.09 -10.18 -34.28
CA ASN A 103 7.30 -9.94 -33.49
C ASN A 103 7.14 -8.70 -32.59
N PHE A 104 6.59 -7.62 -33.12
CA PHE A 104 6.33 -6.38 -32.38
C PHE A 104 5.41 -6.59 -31.16
N SER A 105 4.36 -7.41 -31.31
CA SER A 105 3.47 -7.77 -30.19
C SER A 105 4.22 -8.52 -29.07
N VAL A 106 5.17 -9.39 -29.44
CA VAL A 106 6.01 -10.12 -28.48
C VAL A 106 7.04 -9.20 -27.82
N VAL A 107 7.72 -8.37 -28.61
CA VAL A 107 8.75 -7.42 -28.14
C VAL A 107 8.14 -6.38 -27.20
N SER A 108 6.96 -5.84 -27.53
CA SER A 108 6.27 -4.84 -26.71
C SER A 108 5.95 -5.35 -25.30
N LYS A 109 5.71 -6.65 -25.11
CA LYS A 109 5.43 -7.26 -23.79
C LYS A 109 6.68 -7.37 -22.91
N LEU A 110 7.87 -7.15 -23.47
CA LEU A 110 9.14 -7.18 -22.76
C LEU A 110 9.65 -5.77 -22.41
N VAL A 111 8.88 -4.76 -22.78
CA VAL A 111 9.13 -3.35 -22.49
C VAL A 111 8.29 -2.93 -21.30
N THR A 112 8.92 -2.26 -20.33
CA THR A 112 8.24 -1.52 -19.27
C THR A 112 8.06 -0.07 -19.76
N PRO A 113 6.82 0.46 -19.76
CA PRO A 113 6.53 1.80 -20.26
C PRO A 113 7.46 2.89 -19.71
N ALA A 114 8.08 3.66 -20.60
CA ALA A 114 9.01 4.76 -20.29
C ALA A 114 10.19 4.42 -19.36
N ASP A 115 10.47 3.12 -19.14
CA ASP A 115 11.54 2.66 -18.24
C ASP A 115 12.44 1.62 -18.93
N PRO A 116 13.49 2.08 -19.63
CA PRO A 116 14.49 1.23 -20.28
C PRO A 116 15.17 0.24 -19.32
N LEU A 117 15.39 0.64 -18.07
CA LEU A 117 16.11 -0.17 -17.07
C LEU A 117 15.20 -1.11 -16.27
N LYS A 118 13.89 -1.08 -16.51
CA LYS A 118 12.97 -2.16 -16.11
C LYS A 118 12.50 -2.99 -17.31
N SER A 119 12.94 -2.66 -18.52
CA SER A 119 12.59 -3.38 -19.73
C SER A 119 13.49 -4.60 -19.90
N ARG A 120 12.93 -5.81 -19.79
CA ARG A 120 13.66 -7.08 -19.98
C ARG A 120 14.35 -7.15 -21.34
N LEU A 121 13.76 -6.51 -22.36
CA LEU A 121 14.35 -6.36 -23.69
C LEU A 121 15.75 -5.72 -23.65
N LEU A 122 15.99 -4.81 -22.71
CA LEU A 122 17.21 -4.02 -22.57
C LEU A 122 18.15 -4.52 -21.47
N LEU A 123 17.61 -5.14 -20.42
CA LEU A 123 18.41 -5.63 -19.28
C LEU A 123 19.16 -6.93 -19.58
N HIS A 124 18.51 -7.91 -20.19
CA HIS A 124 19.15 -9.22 -20.42
C HIS A 124 20.34 -9.17 -21.38
N PRO A 125 20.36 -8.34 -22.44
CA PRO A 125 21.51 -8.25 -23.33
C PRO A 125 22.59 -7.26 -22.82
N LEU A 126 22.30 -6.44 -21.80
CA LEU A 126 23.24 -5.49 -21.19
C LEU A 126 24.17 -6.20 -20.18
N SER A 127 25.43 -5.76 -20.10
CA SER A 127 26.40 -6.31 -19.17
C SER A 127 26.02 -6.00 -17.72
N PRO A 128 26.34 -6.89 -16.76
CA PRO A 128 26.04 -6.67 -15.35
C PRO A 128 26.64 -5.36 -14.81
N GLU A 129 27.84 -5.01 -15.27
CA GLU A 129 28.55 -3.78 -14.87
C GLU A 129 27.82 -2.50 -15.28
N ALA A 130 26.99 -2.59 -16.33
CA ALA A 130 26.15 -1.49 -16.81
C ALA A 130 24.70 -1.55 -16.28
N GLY A 131 24.41 -2.47 -15.35
CA GLY A 131 23.08 -2.65 -14.75
C GLY A 131 22.21 -3.71 -15.44
N GLY A 132 22.79 -4.56 -16.28
CA GLY A 132 22.07 -5.68 -16.90
C GLY A 132 21.87 -6.88 -15.96
N ASP A 133 20.91 -7.75 -16.31
CA ASP A 133 20.64 -8.99 -15.54
C ASP A 133 21.90 -9.90 -15.54
N PRO A 134 22.30 -10.57 -14.47
CA PRO A 134 23.48 -11.46 -14.49
C PRO A 134 23.36 -12.66 -15.45
N THR A 135 22.14 -13.03 -15.86
CA THR A 135 21.87 -14.26 -16.61
C THR A 135 21.27 -13.99 -18.00
N HIS A 136 22.03 -14.37 -19.03
CA HIS A 136 21.52 -14.46 -20.40
C HIS A 136 22.31 -15.50 -21.19
N ALA A 137 21.67 -16.62 -21.53
CA ALA A 137 22.32 -17.76 -22.19
C ALA A 137 22.89 -17.40 -23.59
N GLY A 138 22.36 -16.37 -24.24
CA GLY A 138 22.86 -15.87 -25.53
C GLY A 138 24.06 -14.92 -25.42
N GLY A 139 24.55 -14.62 -24.21
CA GLY A 139 25.68 -13.71 -23.98
C GLY A 139 25.29 -12.25 -23.75
N LYS A 140 26.28 -11.40 -23.44
CA LYS A 140 26.13 -9.96 -23.20
C LYS A 140 26.63 -9.16 -24.38
N PHE A 141 25.80 -8.26 -24.86
CA PHE A 141 25.99 -7.60 -26.15
C PHE A 141 26.23 -6.11 -26.04
N TRP A 142 25.75 -5.48 -24.97
CA TRP A 142 26.04 -4.09 -24.66
C TRP A 142 26.86 -4.03 -23.40
N LYS A 143 28.02 -3.37 -23.45
CA LYS A 143 28.90 -3.20 -22.29
C LYS A 143 28.59 -1.95 -21.46
N SER A 144 27.73 -1.08 -22.00
CA SER A 144 27.32 0.20 -21.40
C SER A 144 25.93 0.58 -21.91
N GLN A 145 25.20 1.36 -21.12
CA GLN A 145 23.98 2.06 -21.54
C GLN A 145 24.27 3.16 -22.58
N ASP A 146 25.55 3.49 -22.78
CA ASP A 146 25.98 4.41 -23.83
C ASP A 146 26.09 3.77 -25.22
N ASP A 147 25.93 2.45 -25.30
CA ASP A 147 25.97 1.73 -26.57
C ASP A 147 24.89 2.29 -27.53
N PRO A 148 25.24 2.64 -28.77
CA PRO A 148 24.30 3.26 -29.70
C PRO A 148 23.04 2.42 -29.96
N GLU A 149 23.15 1.09 -29.98
CA GLU A 149 21.98 0.20 -30.16
C GLU A 149 21.13 0.14 -28.89
N TRP A 150 21.77 0.12 -27.72
CA TRP A 150 21.07 0.19 -26.44
C TRP A 150 20.28 1.49 -26.32
N ARG A 151 20.93 2.64 -26.59
CA ARG A 151 20.29 3.96 -26.57
C ARG A 151 19.15 4.06 -27.56
N LEU A 152 19.29 3.48 -28.76
CA LEU A 152 18.23 3.51 -29.77
C LEU A 152 16.96 2.78 -29.29
N ILE A 153 17.11 1.62 -28.66
CA ILE A 153 15.98 0.87 -28.09
C ILE A 153 15.44 1.59 -26.85
N ALA A 154 16.31 2.11 -25.97
CA ALA A 154 15.91 2.87 -24.79
C ALA A 154 15.11 4.13 -25.15
N ASP A 155 15.54 4.87 -26.17
CA ASP A 155 14.82 6.02 -26.72
C ASP A 155 13.46 5.61 -27.26
N TRP A 156 13.37 4.50 -27.99
CA TRP A 156 12.11 4.01 -28.54
C TRP A 156 11.13 3.59 -27.43
N VAL A 157 11.63 2.92 -26.37
CA VAL A 157 10.88 2.60 -25.15
C VAL A 157 10.39 3.86 -24.43
N SER A 158 11.21 4.91 -24.42
CA SER A 158 10.93 6.17 -23.71
C SER A 158 9.99 7.09 -24.49
N LYS A 159 10.10 7.16 -25.81
CA LYS A 159 9.31 8.02 -26.70
C LYS A 159 7.94 7.45 -27.05
N GLY A 160 7.75 6.13 -26.93
CA GLY A 160 6.43 5.50 -27.11
C GLY A 160 5.41 5.88 -26.04
N PHE A 161 5.74 6.74 -25.10
CA PHE A 161 4.83 7.26 -24.10
C PHE A 161 5.11 8.77 -24.00
N PRO A 162 4.23 9.66 -24.50
CA PRO A 162 4.49 11.10 -24.38
C PRO A 162 4.54 11.48 -22.91
N SER A 163 5.73 11.89 -22.47
CA SER A 163 5.99 12.47 -21.16
C SER A 163 5.28 13.82 -21.05
N GLN A 164 4.53 14.04 -19.96
CA GLN A 164 4.20 15.40 -19.55
C GLN A 164 5.53 16.12 -19.26
N GLN A 165 5.73 17.21 -20.01
CA GLN A 165 6.91 18.08 -20.06
C GLN A 165 7.70 18.20 -18.76
N GLN A 166 8.96 17.75 -18.79
CA GLN A 166 10.03 18.30 -17.96
C GLN A 166 10.80 19.33 -18.78
N SER A 167 10.68 20.60 -18.41
CA SER A 167 11.61 21.66 -18.79
C SER A 167 13.01 21.32 -18.28
N SER A 168 14.01 21.46 -19.15
CA SER A 168 15.43 21.22 -18.84
C SER A 168 15.88 21.91 -17.54
N PRO A 169 16.64 21.26 -16.66
CA PRO A 169 17.08 21.89 -15.42
C PRO A 169 18.25 22.82 -15.68
N ALA A 170 18.03 24.11 -15.42
CA ALA A 170 19.06 24.95 -14.83
C ALA A 170 19.49 24.31 -13.49
N ALA A 171 20.79 24.32 -13.20
CA ALA A 171 21.41 23.70 -12.03
C ALA A 171 20.63 23.99 -10.74
N LYS A 172 19.95 22.96 -10.18
CA LYS A 172 19.28 23.03 -8.88
C LYS A 172 20.32 22.78 -7.78
N LYS A 173 20.47 23.74 -6.87
CA LYS A 173 21.26 23.61 -5.63
C LYS A 173 20.64 22.50 -4.75
N ASN A 174 21.46 21.53 -4.33
CA ASN A 174 21.07 20.47 -3.40
C ASN A 174 20.76 21.04 -2.00
N THR A 175 19.64 20.62 -1.42
CA THR A 175 18.98 21.18 -0.21
C THR A 175 19.18 20.35 1.07
N LEU A 176 20.03 19.32 1.03
CA LEU A 176 20.29 18.46 2.20
C LEU A 176 21.11 19.19 3.27
N ASP A 177 20.79 18.97 4.55
CA ASP A 177 21.37 19.68 5.70
C ASP A 177 22.76 19.13 6.06
N PHE A 178 23.78 20.00 6.06
CA PHE A 178 25.15 19.65 6.41
C PHE A 178 25.35 19.44 7.92
N ASP A 179 24.71 20.23 8.77
CA ASP A 179 24.83 20.13 10.23
C ASP A 179 24.18 18.84 10.72
N PHE A 180 23.05 18.44 10.13
CA PHE A 180 22.45 17.12 10.37
C PHE A 180 23.39 16.01 9.92
N PHE A 181 23.94 16.10 8.70
CA PHE A 181 24.88 15.11 8.19
C PHE A 181 26.06 14.92 9.15
N LYS A 182 26.74 16.01 9.51
CA LYS A 182 27.94 15.98 10.35
C LYS A 182 27.66 15.45 11.75
N SER A 183 26.52 15.82 12.35
CA SER A 183 26.20 15.45 13.73
C SER A 183 25.55 14.08 13.89
N LYS A 184 24.85 13.57 12.87
CA LYS A 184 24.05 12.34 12.94
C LYS A 184 24.47 11.26 11.95
N VAL A 185 24.74 11.62 10.69
CA VAL A 185 25.05 10.66 9.61
C VAL A 185 26.52 10.27 9.61
N GLU A 186 27.42 11.25 9.62
CA GLU A 186 28.87 11.05 9.54
C GLU A 186 29.43 10.14 10.67
N PRO A 187 28.97 10.22 11.93
CA PRO A 187 29.40 9.30 12.99
C PRO A 187 29.09 7.82 12.69
N ILE A 188 28.06 7.52 11.91
CA ILE A 188 27.68 6.15 11.56
C ILE A 188 28.79 5.47 10.75
N PHE A 189 29.50 6.23 9.91
CA PHE A 189 30.59 5.67 9.09
C PHE A 189 31.79 5.21 9.93
N LEU A 190 31.92 5.70 11.16
CA LEU A 190 32.97 5.34 12.12
C LEU A 190 32.50 4.34 13.18
N LYS A 191 31.19 4.09 13.28
CA LYS A 191 30.61 3.22 14.30
C LYS A 191 31.05 1.77 14.08
N ALA A 192 31.63 1.16 15.11
CA ALA A 192 31.92 -0.27 15.09
C ALA A 192 30.64 -1.08 15.28
N ARG A 193 30.47 -2.17 14.51
CA ARG A 193 29.35 -3.11 14.63
C ARG A 193 29.90 -4.52 14.85
N PRO A 194 29.29 -5.32 15.75
CA PRO A 194 29.69 -6.72 15.94
C PRO A 194 29.63 -7.48 14.61
N GLY A 195 30.74 -8.09 14.19
CA GLY A 195 30.81 -8.86 12.95
C GLY A 195 31.04 -8.06 11.66
N HIS A 196 31.11 -6.72 11.72
CA HIS A 196 31.32 -5.88 10.52
C HIS A 196 32.51 -4.93 10.67
N ALA A 197 33.22 -4.71 9.56
CA ALA A 197 34.13 -3.58 9.44
C ALA A 197 33.33 -2.27 9.37
N ARG A 198 33.91 -1.18 9.88
CA ARG A 198 33.36 0.18 9.75
C ARG A 198 33.29 0.57 8.27
N CYS A 199 32.27 1.33 7.87
CA CYS A 199 32.19 1.87 6.51
C CYS A 199 33.47 2.62 6.12
N TYR A 200 33.99 3.44 7.02
CA TYR A 200 35.25 4.17 6.84
C TYR A 200 36.42 3.27 6.42
N SER A 201 36.58 2.09 7.02
CA SER A 201 37.73 1.21 6.75
C SER A 201 37.85 0.80 5.28
N CYS A 202 36.72 0.72 4.56
CA CYS A 202 36.69 0.38 3.15
C CYS A 202 36.55 1.63 2.26
N HIS A 203 35.79 2.64 2.71
CA HIS A 203 35.51 3.84 1.94
C HIS A 203 36.58 4.94 2.06
N SER A 204 37.60 4.77 2.91
CA SER A 204 38.79 5.64 2.93
C SER A 204 39.85 5.26 1.89
N GLN A 205 39.63 4.18 1.12
CA GLN A 205 40.54 3.73 0.07
C GLN A 205 40.27 4.50 -1.23
N GLN A 206 41.32 4.93 -1.92
CA GLN A 206 41.18 5.66 -3.18
C GLN A 206 40.50 4.80 -4.27
N GLY A 207 39.70 5.45 -5.12
CA GLY A 207 39.03 4.81 -6.26
C GLY A 207 37.67 4.16 -5.97
N ARG A 208 37.12 4.33 -4.76
CA ARG A 208 35.75 3.94 -4.44
C ARG A 208 34.75 4.99 -4.95
N ALA A 209 33.59 4.54 -5.42
CA ALA A 209 32.51 5.44 -5.87
C ALA A 209 32.04 6.37 -4.74
N PHE A 210 31.75 5.78 -3.57
CA PHE A 210 31.60 6.50 -2.32
C PHE A 210 32.93 6.56 -1.58
N TYR A 211 33.45 7.77 -1.31
CA TYR A 211 34.78 7.98 -0.72
C TYR A 211 34.70 8.89 0.50
N LEU A 212 35.41 8.49 1.57
CA LEU A 212 35.54 9.24 2.82
C LEU A 212 36.99 9.69 3.00
N GLU A 213 37.18 10.95 3.40
CA GLU A 213 38.50 11.54 3.64
C GLU A 213 39.28 10.78 4.72
N PRO A 214 40.62 10.70 4.66
CA PRO A 214 41.40 10.11 5.73
C PRO A 214 41.32 10.95 7.02
N ILE A 215 41.07 10.30 8.16
CA ILE A 215 41.12 10.95 9.47
C ILE A 215 42.58 11.36 9.78
N PRO A 216 42.82 12.60 10.25
CA PRO A 216 44.16 13.06 10.60
C PRO A 216 44.84 12.16 11.66
N PRO A 217 46.15 11.91 11.56
CA PRO A 217 46.86 11.08 12.54
C PRO A 217 46.64 11.56 13.97
N GLY A 218 46.18 10.66 14.85
CA GLY A 218 45.87 10.96 16.25
C GLY A 218 44.48 11.56 16.52
N SER A 219 43.68 11.82 15.48
CA SER A 219 42.29 12.25 15.61
C SER A 219 41.32 11.07 15.67
N THR A 220 40.13 11.29 16.22
CA THR A 220 39.00 10.35 16.19
C THR A 220 37.87 10.81 15.27
N SER A 221 37.98 12.00 14.68
CA SER A 221 36.99 12.61 13.78
C SER A 221 37.67 13.40 12.64
N TRP A 222 36.88 13.76 11.64
CA TRP A 222 37.27 14.65 10.55
C TRP A 222 37.35 16.11 11.00
N THR A 223 38.13 16.92 10.28
CA THR A 223 38.03 18.40 10.37
C THR A 223 36.77 18.89 9.65
N GLU A 224 36.37 20.14 9.88
CA GLU A 224 35.23 20.77 9.20
C GLU A 224 35.31 20.62 7.68
N GLU A 225 36.49 20.90 7.11
CA GLU A 225 36.72 20.88 5.67
C GLU A 225 36.66 19.45 5.11
N GLN A 226 37.09 18.47 5.91
CA GLN A 226 36.99 17.05 5.56
C GLN A 226 35.54 16.57 5.63
N SER A 227 34.79 16.95 6.67
CA SER A 227 33.36 16.66 6.77
C SER A 227 32.58 17.26 5.61
N GLN A 228 32.92 18.47 5.16
CA GLN A 228 32.31 19.08 3.99
C GLN A 228 32.57 18.27 2.71
N ARG A 229 33.77 17.69 2.56
CA ARG A 229 34.10 16.82 1.41
C ARG A 229 33.40 15.47 1.50
N ASN A 230 33.34 14.86 2.68
CA ASN A 230 32.56 13.65 2.92
C ASN A 230 31.08 13.85 2.59
N PHE A 231 30.53 14.99 3.00
CA PHE A 231 29.16 15.40 2.67
C PHE A 231 28.95 15.47 1.17
N GLN A 232 29.85 16.13 0.42
CA GLN A 232 29.76 16.17 -1.05
C GLN A 232 29.85 14.78 -1.69
N SER A 233 30.66 13.86 -1.15
CA SER A 233 30.69 12.47 -1.63
C SER A 233 29.38 11.74 -1.33
N ALA A 234 28.82 11.91 -0.12
CA ALA A 234 27.53 11.31 0.26
C ALA A 234 26.37 11.83 -0.61
N LEU A 235 26.40 13.11 -1.00
CA LEU A 235 25.40 13.70 -1.90
C LEU A 235 25.34 13.01 -3.28
N GLN A 236 26.43 12.38 -3.74
CA GLN A 236 26.44 11.64 -5.01
C GLN A 236 25.76 10.27 -4.89
N GLU A 237 25.62 9.75 -3.68
CA GLU A 237 25.09 8.41 -3.39
C GLU A 237 23.64 8.44 -2.92
N VAL A 238 23.04 9.62 -2.85
CA VAL A 238 21.66 9.81 -2.38
C VAL A 238 20.80 10.44 -3.47
N VAL A 239 19.54 10.03 -3.50
CA VAL A 239 18.46 10.67 -4.21
C VAL A 239 17.66 11.44 -3.17
N PRO A 240 17.78 12.78 -3.10
CA PRO A 240 17.07 13.58 -2.10
C PRO A 240 15.56 13.29 -2.12
N GLY A 241 14.99 12.98 -0.96
CA GLY A 241 13.59 12.59 -0.79
C GLY A 241 13.31 11.08 -0.92
N ASP A 242 14.25 10.27 -1.43
CA ASP A 242 14.03 8.85 -1.70
C ASP A 242 15.14 7.94 -1.14
N PRO A 243 14.97 7.44 0.10
CA PRO A 243 15.86 6.46 0.72
C PRO A 243 16.08 5.18 -0.09
N ILE A 244 15.07 4.71 -0.82
CA ILE A 244 15.10 3.41 -1.51
C ILE A 244 15.72 3.54 -2.91
N ALA A 245 15.73 4.74 -3.47
CA ALA A 245 16.55 5.04 -4.65
C ALA A 245 18.00 5.45 -4.29
N SER A 246 18.31 5.66 -3.01
CA SER A 246 19.62 6.10 -2.54
C SER A 246 20.59 4.94 -2.31
N ARG A 247 21.67 4.88 -3.10
CA ARG A 247 22.72 3.85 -2.96
C ARG A 247 23.36 3.84 -1.57
N LEU A 248 23.51 5.00 -0.95
CA LEU A 248 24.05 5.12 0.41
C LEU A 248 23.26 4.29 1.45
N LEU A 249 21.98 4.03 1.19
CA LEU A 249 21.06 3.28 2.06
C LEU A 249 20.81 1.86 1.56
N MET A 250 20.68 1.67 0.25
CA MET A 250 20.33 0.37 -0.33
C MET A 250 21.50 -0.58 -0.42
N HIS A 251 22.68 -0.07 -0.74
CA HIS A 251 23.86 -0.90 -0.92
C HIS A 251 24.30 -1.61 0.38
N PRO A 252 24.39 -0.92 1.53
CA PRO A 252 24.70 -1.58 2.80
C PRO A 252 23.53 -2.37 3.43
N LEU A 253 22.32 -2.34 2.86
CA LEU A 253 21.14 -3.01 3.41
C LEU A 253 21.03 -4.48 2.98
N GLY A 254 20.50 -5.33 3.85
CA GLY A 254 20.22 -6.72 3.55
C GLY A 254 19.19 -6.89 2.40
N PRO A 255 19.39 -7.82 1.45
CA PRO A 255 18.45 -8.06 0.34
C PRO A 255 17.06 -8.47 0.79
N GLU A 256 16.96 -9.20 1.91
CA GLU A 256 15.68 -9.58 2.52
C GLU A 256 14.89 -8.36 3.02
N ALA A 257 15.58 -7.23 3.25
CA ALA A 257 15.00 -5.94 3.60
C ALA A 257 14.91 -4.99 2.39
N GLY A 258 15.12 -5.50 1.17
CA GLY A 258 15.05 -4.73 -0.07
C GLY A 258 16.38 -4.16 -0.55
N GLY A 259 17.49 -4.34 0.18
CA GLY A 259 18.82 -3.85 -0.19
C GLY A 259 19.46 -4.57 -1.38
N ASP A 260 20.62 -4.08 -1.83
CA ASP A 260 21.32 -4.65 -2.97
C ASP A 260 21.84 -6.07 -2.66
N PRO A 261 21.78 -7.00 -3.62
CA PRO A 261 22.24 -8.39 -3.42
C PRO A 261 23.74 -8.48 -3.08
N PHE A 262 24.52 -7.46 -3.41
CA PHE A 262 25.97 -7.47 -3.23
C PHE A 262 26.51 -6.14 -2.72
N HIS A 263 27.21 -6.17 -1.58
CA HIS A 263 28.06 -5.09 -1.09
C HIS A 263 29.36 -5.70 -0.56
N SER A 264 30.49 -5.27 -1.13
CA SER A 264 31.81 -5.84 -0.83
C SER A 264 32.28 -5.63 0.61
N GLY A 265 31.72 -4.65 1.33
CA GLY A 265 31.97 -4.40 2.75
C GLY A 265 31.03 -5.15 3.71
N GLY A 266 30.21 -6.08 3.20
CA GLY A 266 29.18 -6.78 3.96
C GLY A 266 27.92 -5.93 4.20
N ARG A 267 26.79 -6.58 4.50
CA ARG A 267 25.52 -5.90 4.81
C ARG A 267 25.64 -5.25 6.17
N GLN A 268 25.60 -3.92 6.26
CA GLN A 268 25.74 -3.18 7.52
C GLN A 268 24.41 -3.01 8.25
N PHE A 269 23.30 -3.20 7.54
CA PHE A 269 21.95 -3.09 8.07
C PHE A 269 21.15 -4.33 7.69
N ASP A 270 20.59 -5.01 8.68
CA ASP A 270 19.76 -6.19 8.45
C ASP A 270 18.32 -5.83 8.04
N SER A 271 17.88 -4.61 8.37
CA SER A 271 16.54 -4.12 8.04
C SER A 271 16.49 -2.61 7.87
N GLN A 272 15.44 -2.11 7.21
CA GLN A 272 15.14 -0.67 7.12
C GLN A 272 14.71 -0.07 8.47
N ASN A 273 14.50 -0.91 9.50
CA ASN A 273 14.22 -0.47 10.87
C ASN A 273 15.50 -0.37 11.71
N ASP A 274 16.69 -0.64 11.14
CA ASP A 274 17.95 -0.41 11.85
C ASP A 274 18.07 1.07 12.23
N PRO A 275 18.34 1.40 13.51
CA PRO A 275 18.37 2.79 13.97
C PRO A 275 19.33 3.69 13.18
N ASP A 276 20.47 3.16 12.75
CA ASP A 276 21.43 3.95 11.98
C ASP A 276 21.00 4.06 10.51
N TRP A 277 20.34 3.04 9.95
CA TRP A 277 19.72 3.14 8.62
C TRP A 277 18.65 4.25 8.61
N LEU A 278 17.81 4.29 9.64
CA LEU A 278 16.75 5.28 9.79
C LEU A 278 17.30 6.71 9.89
N VAL A 279 18.41 6.92 10.59
CA VAL A 279 19.07 8.24 10.68
C VAL A 279 19.57 8.72 9.31
N ILE A 280 20.18 7.82 8.50
CA ILE A 280 20.60 8.18 7.14
C ILE A 280 19.37 8.43 6.24
N ALA A 281 18.33 7.62 6.39
CA ALA A 281 17.09 7.77 5.63
C ALA A 281 16.35 9.07 5.97
N GLU A 282 16.34 9.49 7.23
CA GLU A 282 15.81 10.77 7.67
C GLU A 282 16.51 11.94 6.99
N TRP A 283 17.85 11.94 7.02
CA TRP A 283 18.64 12.94 6.32
C TRP A 283 18.29 13.00 4.83
N VAL A 284 18.23 11.84 4.15
CA VAL A 284 17.86 11.77 2.72
C VAL A 284 16.44 12.29 2.46
N ARG A 285 15.45 11.89 3.27
CA ARG A 285 14.05 12.32 3.12
C ARG A 285 13.90 13.84 3.24
N ALA A 286 14.69 14.47 4.10
CA ALA A 286 14.67 15.92 4.28
C ALA A 286 15.09 16.72 3.03
N GLY A 287 15.73 16.08 2.05
CA GLY A 287 16.17 16.71 0.80
C GLY A 287 15.12 16.83 -0.30
N ALA A 288 13.88 16.39 -0.09
CA ALA A 288 12.80 16.60 -1.04
C ALA A 288 12.61 18.10 -1.34
N VAL A 289 12.78 18.52 -2.60
CA VAL A 289 12.65 19.94 -3.00
C VAL A 289 11.18 20.28 -3.12
N ASP A 290 10.75 21.27 -2.32
CA ASP A 290 9.41 21.84 -2.15
C ASP A 290 8.28 20.80 -2.00
N PRO A 291 7.53 20.80 -0.87
CA PRO A 291 6.27 20.07 -0.84
C PRO A 291 5.42 20.60 -2.01
N PRO A 292 4.77 19.73 -2.80
CA PRO A 292 3.85 20.19 -3.83
C PRO A 292 2.89 21.18 -3.17
N ALA A 293 2.67 22.33 -3.83
CA ALA A 293 1.80 23.39 -3.34
C ALA A 293 0.57 22.80 -2.65
N LEU A 294 0.36 23.15 -1.38
CA LEU A 294 -0.66 22.58 -0.51
C LEU A 294 -2.05 22.63 -1.17
N SER A 295 -2.41 21.58 -1.91
CA SER A 295 -3.76 21.05 -1.75
C SER A 295 -3.84 20.59 -0.29
N LYS A 296 -4.98 20.79 0.38
CA LYS A 296 -5.23 20.29 1.74
C LYS A 296 -4.80 18.82 1.84
N SER A 297 -3.57 18.55 2.24
CA SER A 297 -2.99 17.23 2.19
C SER A 297 -3.50 16.49 3.41
N ALA A 298 -4.19 15.37 3.16
CA ALA A 298 -4.58 14.47 4.22
C ALA A 298 -3.44 13.48 4.45
N LEU A 299 -3.02 13.36 5.70
CA LEU A 299 -2.04 12.38 6.13
C LEU A 299 -2.77 11.22 6.81
N ILE A 300 -2.42 10.00 6.45
CA ILE A 300 -2.98 8.78 7.06
C ILE A 300 -1.93 8.21 8.00
N TYR A 301 -2.20 8.23 9.29
CA TYR A 301 -1.33 7.62 10.30
C TYR A 301 -1.80 6.20 10.55
N VAL A 302 -0.89 5.23 10.54
CA VAL A 302 -1.18 3.81 10.80
C VAL A 302 -0.30 3.28 11.91
N THR A 303 -0.93 2.70 12.94
CA THR A 303 -0.23 2.11 14.09
C THR A 303 0.16 0.66 13.79
N ASN A 304 1.45 0.35 13.89
CA ASN A 304 2.01 -0.98 13.64
C ASN A 304 2.12 -1.77 14.95
N SER A 305 1.03 -2.43 15.34
CA SER A 305 0.85 -2.93 16.71
C SER A 305 1.74 -4.08 17.15
N ALA A 306 2.45 -4.75 16.23
CA ALA A 306 3.45 -5.76 16.60
C ALA A 306 4.89 -5.23 16.48
N GLY A 307 5.05 -3.92 16.25
CA GLY A 307 6.31 -3.20 16.32
C GLY A 307 6.21 -2.02 17.29
N ASP A 308 7.12 -1.07 17.09
CA ASP A 308 7.28 0.15 17.89
C ASP A 308 7.07 1.43 17.06
N THR A 309 6.40 1.31 15.90
CA THR A 309 6.30 2.37 14.89
C THR A 309 4.87 2.80 14.53
N VAL A 310 4.77 4.04 14.05
CA VAL A 310 3.60 4.58 13.35
C VAL A 310 4.05 5.14 12.01
N ASP A 311 3.51 4.61 10.92
CA ASP A 311 3.83 5.11 9.58
C ASP A 311 2.83 6.21 9.18
N VAL A 312 3.33 7.22 8.48
CA VAL A 312 2.54 8.36 7.99
C VAL A 312 2.52 8.35 6.48
N ILE A 313 1.34 8.21 5.90
CA ILE A 313 1.13 8.14 4.46
C ILE A 313 0.57 9.47 3.97
N ASP A 314 1.17 10.04 2.93
CA ASP A 314 0.56 11.16 2.20
C ASP A 314 -0.50 10.61 1.24
N SER A 315 -1.76 11.00 1.44
CA SER A 315 -2.87 10.53 0.61
C SER A 315 -2.83 11.01 -0.85
N ALA A 316 -2.10 12.09 -1.16
CA ALA A 316 -1.97 12.57 -2.52
C ALA A 316 -1.07 11.66 -3.36
N THR A 317 -0.04 11.10 -2.73
CA THR A 317 0.99 10.29 -3.40
C THR A 317 0.89 8.80 -3.07
N ASN A 318 0.16 8.43 -2.01
CA ASN A 318 0.11 7.08 -1.44
C ASN A 318 1.47 6.54 -0.98
N ASN A 319 2.38 7.43 -0.60
CA ASN A 319 3.71 7.08 -0.11
C ASN A 319 3.82 7.30 1.40
N VAL A 320 4.60 6.46 2.07
CA VAL A 320 5.02 6.71 3.46
C VAL A 320 6.02 7.87 3.45
N VAL A 321 5.65 8.97 4.10
CA VAL A 321 6.44 10.22 4.15
C VAL A 321 7.13 10.45 5.49
N GLN A 322 6.72 9.74 6.54
CA GLN A 322 7.35 9.78 7.86
C GLN A 322 7.12 8.46 8.60
N VAL A 323 8.06 8.09 9.46
CA VAL A 323 7.92 6.98 10.42
C VAL A 323 8.22 7.53 11.81
N ILE A 324 7.30 7.33 12.74
CA ILE A 324 7.46 7.67 14.16
C ILE A 324 7.90 6.41 14.88
N HIS A 325 8.94 6.49 15.71
CA HIS A 325 9.55 5.36 16.42
C HIS A 325 9.39 5.47 17.94
N GLY A 326 9.68 4.39 18.67
CA GLY A 326 9.77 4.37 20.13
C GLY A 326 8.41 4.33 20.85
N ILE A 327 7.36 3.87 20.16
CA ILE A 327 6.01 3.72 20.72
C ILE A 327 5.68 2.23 20.69
N GLU A 328 5.98 1.53 21.77
CA GLU A 328 5.78 0.09 21.92
C GLU A 328 4.28 -0.30 21.86
N LEU A 329 3.94 -1.31 21.05
CA LEU A 329 2.56 -1.78 20.87
C LEU A 329 1.57 -0.61 20.61
N PRO A 330 1.82 0.23 19.60
CA PRO A 330 0.97 1.38 19.31
C PRO A 330 -0.38 0.88 18.79
N HIS A 331 -1.49 1.49 19.25
CA HIS A 331 -2.81 0.96 18.91
C HIS A 331 -3.86 1.98 18.48
N GLY A 332 -4.09 3.07 19.20
CA GLY A 332 -5.02 4.13 18.83
C GLY A 332 -4.27 5.39 18.43
N VAL A 333 -4.82 6.15 17.47
CA VAL A 333 -4.24 7.42 17.01
C VAL A 333 -5.30 8.50 16.80
N ALA A 334 -5.03 9.69 17.31
CA ALA A 334 -5.86 10.89 17.18
C ALA A 334 -4.98 12.14 17.10
N PHE A 335 -5.56 13.28 16.74
CA PHE A 335 -4.79 14.50 16.44
C PHE A 335 -5.37 15.70 17.16
N SER A 336 -4.53 16.67 17.54
CA SER A 336 -5.05 17.98 17.92
C SER A 336 -5.72 18.66 16.71
N PRO A 337 -6.76 19.50 16.90
CA PRO A 337 -7.49 20.12 15.77
C PRO A 337 -6.62 21.03 14.89
N ASP A 338 -5.57 21.62 15.46
CA ASP A 338 -4.56 22.40 14.72
C ASP A 338 -3.54 21.52 13.96
N GLY A 339 -3.64 20.20 14.09
CA GLY A 339 -2.73 19.22 13.51
C GLY A 339 -1.32 19.25 14.09
N ALA A 340 -1.03 20.02 15.13
CA ALA A 340 0.32 20.16 15.68
C ALA A 340 0.78 18.93 16.48
N ARG A 341 -0.14 18.18 17.09
CA ARG A 341 0.15 17.04 17.95
C ARG A 341 -0.56 15.78 17.47
N VAL A 342 0.14 14.67 17.59
CA VAL A 342 -0.42 13.33 17.43
C VAL A 342 -0.47 12.68 18.82
N TYR A 343 -1.61 12.10 19.15
CA TYR A 343 -1.83 11.34 20.36
C TYR A 343 -1.88 9.87 20.00
N ILE A 344 -1.08 9.04 20.66
CA ILE A 344 -0.99 7.61 20.36
C ILE A 344 -1.07 6.83 21.66
N SER A 345 -1.96 5.85 21.74
CA SER A 345 -1.97 4.95 22.89
C SER A 345 -0.89 3.88 22.75
N ASN A 346 -0.11 3.71 23.82
CA ASN A 346 0.92 2.69 23.94
C ASN A 346 0.47 1.66 24.96
N GLU A 347 0.16 0.45 24.47
CA GLU A 347 -0.38 -0.62 25.32
C GLU A 347 0.66 -1.19 26.28
N SER A 348 1.94 -1.23 25.89
CA SER A 348 3.01 -1.83 26.68
C SER A 348 3.28 -1.02 27.95
N ASP A 349 3.43 0.29 27.76
CA ASP A 349 3.86 1.21 28.82
C ASP A 349 2.67 1.75 29.64
N ASN A 350 1.43 1.49 29.22
CA ASN A 350 0.22 2.08 29.80
C ASN A 350 0.25 3.61 29.79
N VAL A 351 0.66 4.20 28.66
CA VAL A 351 0.74 5.66 28.48
C VAL A 351 0.00 6.12 27.23
N LEU A 352 -0.34 7.41 27.21
CA LEU A 352 -0.63 8.15 26.00
C LEU A 352 0.65 8.90 25.58
N ASP A 353 1.25 8.49 24.48
CA ASP A 353 2.35 9.20 23.83
C ASP A 353 1.79 10.44 23.11
N VAL A 354 2.38 11.61 23.40
CA VAL A 354 2.10 12.89 22.75
C VAL A 354 3.28 13.20 21.86
N VAL A 355 3.05 13.31 20.56
CA VAL A 355 4.10 13.41 19.54
C VAL A 355 3.98 14.75 18.81
N ASP A 356 5.12 15.39 18.54
CA ASP A 356 5.20 16.52 17.62
C ASP A 356 4.96 16.02 16.20
N ARG A 357 3.88 16.47 15.56
CA ARG A 357 3.47 15.97 14.24
C ARG A 357 4.50 16.22 13.15
N VAL A 358 5.27 17.31 13.23
CA VAL A 358 6.25 17.66 12.20
C VAL A 358 7.54 16.89 12.42
N ARG A 359 8.06 16.88 13.65
CA ARG A 359 9.33 16.22 13.99
C ARG A 359 9.21 14.70 14.13
N GLY A 360 8.02 14.20 14.42
CA GLY A 360 7.81 12.78 14.76
C GLY A 360 8.38 12.40 16.13
N GLU A 361 8.73 13.37 16.97
CA GLU A 361 9.34 13.15 18.28
C GLU A 361 8.30 13.06 19.39
N ILE A 362 8.50 12.13 20.32
CA ILE A 362 7.67 12.00 21.53
C ILE A 362 7.97 13.18 22.46
N LEU A 363 7.01 14.09 22.60
CA LEU A 363 7.07 15.25 23.50
C LEU A 363 6.82 14.87 24.95
N LYS A 364 5.89 13.93 25.18
CA LYS A 364 5.47 13.53 26.53
C LYS A 364 4.81 12.15 26.53
N LYS A 365 5.08 11.37 27.58
CA LYS A 365 4.33 10.15 27.94
C LYS A 365 3.41 10.45 29.11
N VAL A 366 2.09 10.44 28.89
CA VAL A 366 1.08 10.69 29.93
C VAL A 366 0.64 9.35 30.52
N THR A 367 0.91 9.12 31.81
CA THR A 367 0.50 7.88 32.50
C THR A 367 -1.01 7.70 32.52
N LEU A 368 -1.47 6.50 32.16
CA LEU A 368 -2.88 6.10 32.17
C LEU A 368 -3.20 5.22 33.37
N SER A 369 -4.48 4.92 33.57
CA SER A 369 -4.96 4.10 34.70
C SER A 369 -4.79 2.60 34.48
N GLY A 370 -4.52 2.17 33.25
CA GLY A 370 -4.26 0.79 32.89
C GLY A 370 -3.96 0.65 31.40
N ARG A 371 -4.07 -0.56 30.86
CA ARG A 371 -3.74 -0.86 29.46
C ARG A 371 -4.69 -0.13 28.51
N PRO A 372 -4.23 0.83 27.70
CA PRO A 372 -5.11 1.53 26.78
C PRO A 372 -5.51 0.65 25.59
N ASN A 373 -6.43 1.15 24.78
CA ASN A 373 -6.79 0.56 23.51
C ASN A 373 -7.11 1.65 22.47
N ASN A 374 -8.35 1.83 21.98
CA ASN A 374 -8.64 2.97 21.11
C ASN A 374 -8.65 4.29 21.90
N ILE A 375 -8.45 5.39 21.17
CA ILE A 375 -8.57 6.75 21.68
C ILE A 375 -9.47 7.59 20.76
N ALA A 376 -10.00 8.69 21.29
CA ALA A 376 -10.72 9.69 20.50
C ALA A 376 -10.46 11.09 21.09
N ILE A 377 -10.51 12.12 20.25
CA ILE A 377 -10.38 13.50 20.71
C ILE A 377 -11.72 14.23 20.60
N THR A 378 -12.03 15.05 21.59
CA THR A 378 -13.16 15.98 21.57
C THR A 378 -13.01 16.98 20.42
N LYS A 379 -14.14 17.45 19.88
CA LYS A 379 -14.15 18.32 18.70
C LYS A 379 -13.47 19.67 18.91
N ASP A 380 -13.52 20.19 20.13
CA ASP A 380 -12.83 21.41 20.54
C ASP A 380 -11.32 21.17 20.77
N GLY A 381 -10.88 19.90 20.77
CA GLY A 381 -9.50 19.50 21.00
C GLY A 381 -9.07 19.57 22.47
N GLY A 382 -9.95 19.92 23.41
CA GLY A 382 -9.59 20.14 24.80
C GLY A 382 -9.29 18.86 25.58
N ARG A 383 -9.86 17.73 25.14
CA ARG A 383 -9.75 16.43 25.80
C ARG A 383 -9.44 15.31 24.82
N VAL A 384 -8.49 14.44 25.18
CA VAL A 384 -8.35 13.10 24.59
C VAL A 384 -8.98 12.08 25.54
N LEU A 385 -9.87 11.25 25.02
CA LEU A 385 -10.47 10.13 25.72
C LEU A 385 -9.76 8.85 25.33
N VAL A 386 -9.37 8.06 26.32
CA VAL A 386 -8.62 6.82 26.14
C VAL A 386 -9.40 5.66 26.75
N GLY A 387 -9.77 4.67 25.95
CA GLY A 387 -10.42 3.47 26.45
C GLY A 387 -9.41 2.58 27.17
N ILE A 388 -9.68 2.22 28.43
CA ILE A 388 -8.84 1.33 29.21
C ILE A 388 -9.40 -0.08 29.18
N ARG A 389 -8.58 -1.01 28.71
CA ARG A 389 -8.97 -2.40 28.42
C ARG A 389 -9.02 -3.28 29.67
N SER A 390 -8.30 -2.89 30.71
CA SER A 390 -8.30 -3.60 32.00
C SER A 390 -9.61 -3.38 32.76
N GLU A 391 -10.06 -4.40 33.49
CA GLU A 391 -11.17 -4.31 34.43
C GLU A 391 -10.81 -3.36 35.60
N PRO A 392 -11.77 -2.59 36.17
CA PRO A 392 -13.23 -2.68 35.99
C PRO A 392 -13.80 -1.97 34.75
N GLY A 393 -12.95 -1.39 33.89
CA GLY A 393 -13.37 -0.62 32.73
C GLY A 393 -13.52 0.88 33.03
N VAL A 394 -12.65 1.69 32.44
CA VAL A 394 -12.75 3.14 32.53
C VAL A 394 -12.42 3.79 31.18
N VAL A 395 -12.91 5.02 30.99
CA VAL A 395 -12.41 5.93 29.96
C VAL A 395 -11.59 7.02 30.64
N ASP A 396 -10.28 6.99 30.43
CA ASP A 396 -9.39 8.03 30.90
C ASP A 396 -9.59 9.31 30.08
N VAL A 397 -9.58 10.45 30.75
CA VAL A 397 -9.73 11.78 30.16
C VAL A 397 -8.43 12.55 30.37
N ILE A 398 -7.77 12.91 29.28
CA ILE A 398 -6.52 13.63 29.25
C ILE A 398 -6.81 15.05 28.81
N ASP A 399 -6.37 16.02 29.59
CA ASP A 399 -6.42 17.44 29.24
C ASP A 399 -5.27 17.78 28.28
N THR A 400 -5.58 18.34 27.11
CA THR A 400 -4.59 18.54 26.05
C THR A 400 -3.70 19.76 26.25
N THR A 401 -4.10 20.68 27.14
CA THR A 401 -3.28 21.85 27.50
C THR A 401 -2.20 21.47 28.51
N SER A 402 -2.59 20.88 29.64
CA SER A 402 -1.67 20.44 30.70
C SER A 402 -0.95 19.13 30.35
N LEU A 403 -1.49 18.37 29.40
CA LEU A 403 -1.04 17.01 29.04
C LEU A 403 -1.00 16.11 30.28
N THR A 404 -2.10 16.08 31.03
CA THR A 404 -2.25 15.24 32.23
C THR A 404 -3.58 14.50 32.20
N ARG A 405 -3.62 13.31 32.80
CA ARG A 405 -4.88 12.61 33.04
C ARG A 405 -5.63 13.31 34.16
N VAL A 406 -6.76 13.93 33.82
CA VAL A 406 -7.58 14.71 34.77
C VAL A 406 -8.74 13.90 35.36
N LYS A 407 -9.15 12.82 34.70
CA LYS A 407 -10.26 11.98 35.18
C LYS A 407 -10.20 10.56 34.60
N SER A 408 -10.88 9.63 35.26
CA SER A 408 -11.22 8.30 34.74
C SER A 408 -12.73 8.11 34.94
N ILE A 409 -13.48 8.01 33.85
CA ILE A 409 -14.94 7.85 33.87
C ILE A 409 -15.24 6.34 33.95
N PRO A 410 -15.89 5.85 35.03
CA PRO A 410 -16.23 4.45 35.14
C PRO A 410 -17.28 4.05 34.09
N VAL A 411 -17.09 2.87 33.51
CA VAL A 411 -18.04 2.20 32.60
C VAL A 411 -18.11 0.72 32.97
N ASP A 412 -19.09 0.00 32.41
CA ASP A 412 -19.23 -1.43 32.68
C ASP A 412 -18.30 -2.25 31.76
N GLY A 413 -17.21 -2.78 32.33
CA GLY A 413 -16.27 -3.69 31.68
C GLY A 413 -15.19 -3.02 30.84
N GLY A 414 -14.12 -3.76 30.55
CA GLY A 414 -12.96 -3.26 29.79
C GLY A 414 -13.32 -2.63 28.45
N VAL A 415 -12.78 -1.44 28.16
CA VAL A 415 -13.08 -0.66 26.96
C VAL A 415 -12.18 -1.10 25.80
N HIS A 416 -12.80 -1.57 24.71
CA HIS A 416 -12.09 -1.92 23.49
C HIS A 416 -11.94 -0.72 22.56
N ASN A 417 -13.03 0.03 22.36
CA ASN A 417 -13.01 1.23 21.54
C ASN A 417 -13.77 2.38 22.22
N VAL A 418 -13.36 3.61 21.96
CA VAL A 418 -14.09 4.83 22.32
C VAL A 418 -14.17 5.74 21.09
N TYR A 419 -15.29 6.44 20.92
CA TYR A 419 -15.51 7.39 19.84
C TYR A 419 -16.28 8.60 20.34
N ILE A 420 -16.09 9.75 19.70
CA ILE A 420 -16.92 10.95 19.93
C ILE A 420 -18.08 10.94 18.93
N THR A 421 -19.28 11.26 19.41
CA THR A 421 -20.44 11.39 18.54
C THR A 421 -20.30 12.55 17.55
N PRO A 422 -20.94 12.50 16.37
CA PRO A 422 -20.87 13.56 15.38
C PRO A 422 -21.33 14.94 15.85
N ASP A 423 -22.10 15.07 16.92
CA ASP A 423 -22.47 16.36 17.53
C ASP A 423 -21.48 16.84 18.60
N GLY A 424 -20.51 16.01 18.98
CA GLY A 424 -19.53 16.31 20.02
C GLY A 424 -20.09 16.30 21.44
N LYS A 425 -21.35 15.85 21.64
CA LYS A 425 -22.00 15.88 22.96
C LYS A 425 -21.72 14.64 23.80
N TYR A 426 -21.45 13.52 23.16
CA TYR A 426 -21.27 12.24 23.83
C TYR A 426 -19.99 11.55 23.36
N ALA A 427 -19.50 10.66 24.21
CA ALA A 427 -18.62 9.59 23.79
C ALA A 427 -19.37 8.26 23.85
N VAL A 428 -19.01 7.31 22.98
CA VAL A 428 -19.53 5.94 23.02
C VAL A 428 -18.37 4.97 23.15
N SER A 429 -18.35 4.23 24.26
CA SER A 429 -17.40 3.15 24.48
C SER A 429 -18.01 1.80 24.12
N GLY A 430 -17.20 0.90 23.57
CA GLY A 430 -17.58 -0.49 23.27
C GLY A 430 -16.77 -1.46 24.10
N SER A 431 -17.43 -2.43 24.75
CA SER A 431 -16.79 -3.46 25.57
C SER A 431 -16.95 -4.86 24.97
N LEU A 432 -15.88 -5.68 25.07
CA LEU A 432 -15.97 -7.08 24.70
C LEU A 432 -16.60 -7.94 25.80
N GLU A 433 -16.26 -7.64 27.06
CA GLU A 433 -16.62 -8.39 28.26
C GLU A 433 -18.09 -8.17 28.62
N SER A 434 -18.50 -6.90 28.77
CA SER A 434 -19.88 -6.55 29.12
C SER A 434 -20.82 -6.56 27.92
N LYS A 435 -20.28 -6.76 26.70
CA LYS A 435 -21.02 -6.80 25.43
C LYS A 435 -21.92 -5.58 25.25
N ALA A 436 -21.42 -4.42 25.61
CA ALA A 436 -22.18 -3.19 25.68
C ALA A 436 -21.55 -2.07 24.85
N ALA A 437 -22.42 -1.25 24.24
CA ALA A 437 -22.06 0.09 23.80
C ALA A 437 -22.57 1.08 24.86
N THR A 438 -21.68 1.70 25.61
CA THR A 438 -22.01 2.64 26.69
C THR A 438 -21.88 4.07 26.19
N VAL A 439 -22.92 4.88 26.38
CA VAL A 439 -22.92 6.30 26.05
C VAL A 439 -22.58 7.11 27.29
N ILE A 440 -21.62 8.02 27.11
CA ILE A 440 -21.05 8.88 28.12
C ILE A 440 -21.39 10.32 27.74
N ASP A 441 -22.02 11.06 28.65
CA ASP A 441 -22.21 12.50 28.53
C ASP A 441 -20.87 13.19 28.78
N LEU A 442 -20.39 13.97 27.80
CA LEU A 442 -19.11 14.67 27.89
C LEU A 442 -19.19 15.91 28.78
N GLN A 443 -20.37 16.53 28.91
CA GLN A 443 -20.53 17.70 29.77
C GLN A 443 -20.59 17.27 31.25
N GLY A 444 -21.41 16.26 31.55
CA GLY A 444 -21.50 15.68 32.89
C GLY A 444 -20.38 14.70 33.25
N GLU A 445 -19.56 14.33 32.26
CA GLU A 445 -18.43 13.37 32.37
C GLU A 445 -18.83 12.07 33.10
N ARG A 446 -19.93 11.45 32.67
CA ARG A 446 -20.48 10.22 33.25
C ARG A 446 -21.21 9.36 32.23
N ALA A 447 -21.20 8.04 32.42
CA ALA A 447 -22.08 7.14 31.69
C ALA A 447 -23.56 7.49 31.95
N ILE A 448 -24.38 7.45 30.90
CA ILE A 448 -25.80 7.85 30.97
C ILE A 448 -26.76 6.74 30.56
N TRP A 449 -26.36 5.85 29.65
CA TRP A 449 -27.11 4.66 29.26
C TRP A 449 -26.22 3.76 28.40
N GLU A 450 -26.67 2.53 28.18
CA GLU A 450 -25.96 1.57 27.33
C GLU A 450 -26.95 0.75 26.49
N VAL A 451 -26.44 0.15 25.42
CA VAL A 451 -27.13 -0.91 24.67
C VAL A 451 -26.35 -2.21 24.88
N LYS A 452 -27.03 -3.24 25.41
CA LYS A 452 -26.47 -4.58 25.55
C LYS A 452 -26.71 -5.39 24.28
N PHE A 453 -25.71 -6.20 23.93
CA PHE A 453 -25.75 -7.12 22.81
C PHE A 453 -25.54 -8.57 23.30
N ASP A 454 -25.94 -9.54 22.49
CA ASP A 454 -25.65 -10.96 22.70
C ASP A 454 -24.17 -11.30 22.44
N ARG A 455 -23.43 -10.39 21.78
CA ARG A 455 -22.05 -10.55 21.29
C ARG A 455 -21.18 -9.35 21.68
N SER A 456 -19.88 -9.59 21.81
CA SER A 456 -18.89 -8.56 22.16
C SER A 456 -18.85 -7.42 21.14
N VAL A 457 -18.80 -6.18 21.63
CA VAL A 457 -18.86 -4.96 20.81
C VAL A 457 -17.50 -4.61 20.24
N ARG A 458 -17.43 -4.50 18.91
CA ARG A 458 -16.22 -4.18 18.13
C ARG A 458 -16.32 -2.73 17.62
N PRO A 459 -15.52 -2.30 16.63
CA PRO A 459 -15.57 -0.92 16.15
C PRO A 459 -16.97 -0.46 15.74
N MET A 460 -17.18 0.85 15.85
CA MET A 460 -18.45 1.51 15.59
C MET A 460 -18.27 2.68 14.62
N ALA A 461 -19.33 3.02 13.92
CA ALA A 461 -19.43 4.24 13.12
C ALA A 461 -20.78 4.92 13.34
N PHE A 462 -20.90 6.19 13.00
CA PHE A 462 -22.09 6.99 13.28
C PHE A 462 -22.68 7.57 12.01
N GLU A 463 -24.01 7.58 11.93
CA GLU A 463 -24.75 8.38 10.97
C GLU A 463 -25.37 9.60 11.66
N THR A 464 -25.42 10.72 10.95
CA THR A 464 -26.01 11.97 11.42
C THR A 464 -27.45 12.17 10.96
N ASN A 465 -28.18 12.94 11.74
CA ASN A 465 -29.38 13.65 11.30
C ASN A 465 -28.96 14.90 10.48
N PRO A 466 -29.88 15.52 9.72
CA PRO A 466 -29.61 16.77 9.01
C PRO A 466 -29.12 17.92 9.90
N ASP A 467 -29.47 17.92 11.19
CA ASP A 467 -29.02 18.91 12.18
C ASP A 467 -27.64 18.60 12.79
N GLY A 468 -26.97 17.53 12.33
CA GLY A 468 -25.67 17.09 12.84
C GLY A 468 -25.73 16.22 14.10
N SER A 469 -26.90 16.03 14.70
CA SER A 469 -27.07 15.14 15.85
C SER A 469 -26.89 13.67 15.46
N THR A 470 -26.56 12.82 16.44
CA THR A 470 -26.39 11.38 16.20
C THR A 470 -27.73 10.72 15.88
N ARG A 471 -27.81 10.04 14.73
CA ARG A 471 -29.01 9.33 14.28
C ARG A 471 -28.91 7.84 14.56
N ARG A 472 -27.88 7.19 14.03
CA ARG A 472 -27.64 5.74 14.18
C ARG A 472 -26.20 5.47 14.58
N ILE A 473 -26.00 4.37 15.32
CA ILE A 473 -24.69 3.77 15.53
C ILE A 473 -24.66 2.45 14.76
N PHE A 474 -23.67 2.27 13.90
CA PHE A 474 -23.36 0.99 13.27
C PHE A 474 -22.31 0.28 14.10
N VAL A 475 -22.56 -0.96 14.49
CA VAL A 475 -21.75 -1.68 15.48
C VAL A 475 -21.32 -3.02 14.90
N GLN A 476 -20.02 -3.23 14.74
CA GLN A 476 -19.50 -4.58 14.47
C GLN A 476 -19.55 -5.41 15.75
N LEU A 477 -19.78 -6.71 15.61
CA LEU A 477 -19.88 -7.65 16.72
C LEU A 477 -18.97 -8.85 16.49
N SER A 478 -18.30 -9.30 17.55
CA SER A 478 -17.51 -10.54 17.48
C SER A 478 -18.37 -11.72 17.02
N ARG A 479 -17.77 -12.61 16.23
CA ARG A 479 -18.44 -13.80 15.63
C ARG A 479 -19.68 -13.48 14.78
N PHE A 480 -19.85 -12.24 14.31
CA PHE A 480 -20.92 -11.87 13.38
C PHE A 480 -20.32 -11.19 12.15
N ASN A 481 -20.47 -11.80 10.97
CA ASN A 481 -19.95 -11.27 9.71
C ASN A 481 -20.96 -10.25 9.12
N GLY A 482 -20.90 -9.03 9.65
CA GLY A 482 -21.90 -8.00 9.41
C GLY A 482 -21.82 -6.89 10.45
N PHE A 483 -22.88 -6.11 10.58
CA PHE A 483 -23.01 -5.07 11.59
C PHE A 483 -24.44 -4.96 12.12
N ALA A 484 -24.56 -4.61 13.39
CA ALA A 484 -25.81 -4.20 14.03
C ALA A 484 -26.05 -2.69 13.80
N VAL A 485 -27.31 -2.30 13.89
CA VAL A 485 -27.77 -0.92 13.75
C VAL A 485 -28.50 -0.54 15.03
N VAL A 486 -27.99 0.47 15.73
CA VAL A 486 -28.62 1.07 16.89
C VAL A 486 -29.27 2.38 16.48
N ASP A 487 -30.53 2.55 16.83
CA ASP A 487 -31.21 3.84 16.76
C ASP A 487 -30.87 4.63 18.03
N PHE A 488 -30.21 5.78 17.87
CA PHE A 488 -29.67 6.52 18.99
C PHE A 488 -30.76 7.10 19.90
N ALA A 489 -31.85 7.59 19.31
CA ALA A 489 -32.97 8.17 20.05
C ALA A 489 -33.76 7.10 20.81
N ARG A 490 -33.96 5.93 20.18
CA ARG A 490 -34.63 4.79 20.81
C ARG A 490 -33.76 4.02 21.80
N ARG A 491 -32.43 4.24 21.78
CA ARG A 491 -31.43 3.54 22.61
C ARG A 491 -31.55 2.01 22.48
N ALA A 492 -31.78 1.55 21.26
CA ALA A 492 -32.06 0.15 21.00
C ALA A 492 -31.43 -0.30 19.69
N GLU A 493 -30.99 -1.56 19.66
CA GLU A 493 -30.69 -2.26 18.43
C GLU A 493 -31.98 -2.44 17.62
N VAL A 494 -31.99 -1.96 16.37
CA VAL A 494 -33.18 -1.98 15.49
C VAL A 494 -33.01 -2.87 14.26
N ALA A 495 -31.79 -3.26 13.91
CA ALA A 495 -31.52 -4.17 12.80
C ALA A 495 -30.14 -4.84 12.89
N ARG A 496 -29.97 -5.96 12.18
CA ARG A 496 -28.68 -6.57 11.87
C ARG A 496 -28.55 -6.80 10.38
N ILE A 497 -27.46 -6.34 9.80
CA ILE A 497 -27.13 -6.54 8.39
C ILE A 497 -26.01 -7.57 8.30
N LYS A 498 -26.30 -8.71 7.68
CA LYS A 498 -25.31 -9.74 7.35
C LYS A 498 -24.68 -9.42 6.00
N PHE A 499 -23.38 -9.64 5.85
CA PHE A 499 -22.74 -9.56 4.54
C PHE A 499 -23.22 -10.68 3.61
N PRO A 500 -23.14 -10.47 2.28
CA PRO A 500 -23.35 -11.54 1.31
C PRO A 500 -22.44 -12.74 1.61
N ASP A 501 -22.99 -13.95 1.44
CA ASP A 501 -22.21 -15.19 1.54
C ASP A 501 -21.29 -15.30 0.31
N LYS A 502 -20.10 -14.70 0.39
CA LYS A 502 -19.00 -14.96 -0.54
C LYS A 502 -18.24 -16.20 -0.08
N SER A 503 -17.90 -17.09 -1.02
CA SER A 503 -17.07 -18.27 -0.71
C SER A 503 -15.75 -17.80 -0.10
N PRO A 504 -15.34 -18.31 1.08
CA PRO A 504 -14.12 -17.89 1.74
C PRO A 504 -12.95 -18.49 0.96
N GLY A 505 -12.49 -17.82 -0.09
CA GLY A 505 -11.45 -18.32 -1.00
C GLY A 505 -10.16 -18.74 -0.31
N PHE A 506 -9.94 -18.32 0.94
CA PHE A 506 -8.69 -18.52 1.68
C PHE A 506 -8.84 -19.28 3.00
N GLY A 507 -10.05 -19.75 3.32
CA GLY A 507 -10.30 -20.34 4.64
C GLY A 507 -10.02 -19.38 5.80
N ILE A 508 -10.23 -19.86 7.01
CA ILE A 508 -10.04 -19.10 8.24
C ILE A 508 -8.53 -19.00 8.46
N ALA A 509 -7.94 -17.80 8.36
CA ALA A 509 -6.60 -17.58 8.90
C ALA A 509 -6.58 -18.09 10.36
N GLU A 510 -5.71 -19.07 10.65
CA GLU A 510 -5.65 -19.76 11.96
C GLU A 510 -5.83 -18.76 13.12
N GLY A 511 -6.85 -18.96 13.95
CA GLY A 511 -7.06 -18.21 15.19
C GLY A 511 -7.99 -16.98 15.14
N ARG A 512 -8.62 -16.64 14.01
CA ARG A 512 -9.51 -15.45 13.91
C ARG A 512 -11.03 -15.72 13.82
N GLU A 513 -11.51 -16.90 14.18
CA GLU A 513 -12.95 -17.23 14.22
C GLU A 513 -13.77 -16.26 15.10
N GLY A 514 -13.14 -15.65 16.10
CA GLY A 514 -13.77 -14.69 17.01
C GLY A 514 -14.07 -13.32 16.40
N THR A 515 -13.40 -12.92 15.32
CA THR A 515 -13.39 -11.52 14.84
C THR A 515 -13.47 -11.46 13.31
N PRO A 516 -14.64 -11.74 12.72
CA PRO A 516 -14.81 -11.78 11.27
C PRO A 516 -14.76 -10.39 10.61
N SER A 517 -14.87 -9.33 11.39
CA SER A 517 -14.96 -7.94 10.93
C SER A 517 -14.41 -7.03 12.04
N HIS A 518 -13.54 -6.09 11.69
CA HIS A 518 -12.87 -5.22 12.66
C HIS A 518 -12.68 -3.75 12.19
N GLY A 519 -13.20 -3.35 11.05
CA GLY A 519 -13.14 -1.97 10.55
C GLY A 519 -14.48 -1.55 9.97
N ILE A 520 -14.99 -0.41 10.43
CA ILE A 520 -16.24 0.20 9.98
C ILE A 520 -16.10 1.72 9.97
N GLY A 521 -16.65 2.38 8.96
CA GLY A 521 -16.58 3.84 8.86
C GLY A 521 -17.62 4.42 7.90
N VAL A 522 -18.10 5.62 8.18
CA VAL A 522 -18.99 6.38 7.29
C VAL A 522 -18.15 7.39 6.51
N SER A 523 -18.35 7.48 5.20
CA SER A 523 -17.67 8.46 4.35
C SER A 523 -17.96 9.88 4.83
N PRO A 524 -17.00 10.83 4.77
CA PRO A 524 -17.19 12.19 5.29
C PRO A 524 -18.39 12.95 4.70
N ASP A 525 -18.80 12.63 3.48
CA ASP A 525 -20.01 13.18 2.84
C ASP A 525 -21.34 12.59 3.37
N GLY A 526 -21.27 11.60 4.27
CA GLY A 526 -22.41 10.94 4.90
C GLY A 526 -23.20 10.00 3.99
N LYS A 527 -22.71 9.70 2.78
CA LYS A 527 -23.49 8.96 1.75
C LYS A 527 -23.25 7.46 1.76
N SER A 528 -22.17 6.98 2.37
CA SER A 528 -21.85 5.56 2.36
C SER A 528 -21.25 5.06 3.66
N LEU A 529 -21.57 3.82 4.00
CA LEU A 529 -20.99 3.06 5.11
C LEU A 529 -20.08 1.98 4.52
N TRP A 530 -18.84 1.94 4.98
CA TRP A 530 -17.83 0.96 4.56
C TRP A 530 -17.48 0.05 5.71
N VAL A 531 -17.44 -1.25 5.43
CA VAL A 531 -17.30 -2.27 6.47
C VAL A 531 -16.44 -3.42 5.95
N ASN A 532 -15.39 -3.78 6.69
CA ASN A 532 -14.50 -4.86 6.29
C ASN A 532 -15.02 -6.25 6.71
N SER A 533 -14.55 -7.28 6.02
CA SER A 533 -14.74 -8.68 6.36
C SER A 533 -13.44 -9.43 6.15
N THR A 534 -12.90 -9.98 7.24
CA THR A 534 -11.77 -10.91 7.20
C THR A 534 -12.18 -12.21 6.51
N PHE A 535 -13.41 -12.68 6.73
CA PHE A 535 -13.90 -13.92 6.12
C PHE A 535 -14.03 -13.84 4.60
N ALA A 536 -14.53 -12.71 4.08
CA ALA A 536 -14.63 -12.50 2.64
C ALA A 536 -13.36 -11.91 2.02
N ASN A 537 -12.31 -11.65 2.82
CA ASN A 537 -11.14 -10.86 2.44
C ASN A 537 -11.54 -9.61 1.61
N SER A 538 -12.54 -8.86 2.08
CA SER A 538 -13.19 -7.82 1.29
C SER A 538 -13.62 -6.64 2.16
N VAL A 539 -13.87 -5.51 1.51
CA VAL A 539 -14.55 -4.36 2.09
C VAL A 539 -15.87 -4.13 1.37
N PHE A 540 -16.97 -4.08 2.10
CA PHE A 540 -18.32 -3.86 1.58
C PHE A 540 -18.72 -2.39 1.74
N ALA A 541 -19.37 -1.84 0.71
CA ALA A 541 -19.92 -0.49 0.71
C ALA A 541 -21.45 -0.55 0.69
N TYR A 542 -22.09 0.21 1.58
CA TYR A 542 -23.54 0.34 1.71
C TYR A 542 -23.96 1.80 1.56
N SER A 543 -25.10 2.05 0.89
CA SER A 543 -25.65 3.40 0.78
C SER A 543 -26.21 3.88 2.11
N LEU A 544 -26.14 5.18 2.35
CA LEU A 544 -26.85 5.85 3.43
C LEU A 544 -27.88 6.83 2.85
N PRO A 545 -29.09 6.89 3.42
CA PRO A 545 -29.52 6.19 4.64
C PRO A 545 -30.08 4.76 4.45
N GLU A 546 -30.28 4.28 3.22
CA GLU A 546 -31.09 3.08 2.93
C GLU A 546 -30.43 1.75 3.31
N LEU A 547 -29.12 1.74 3.58
CA LEU A 547 -28.33 0.52 3.83
C LEU A 547 -28.42 -0.50 2.68
N ARG A 548 -28.49 -0.04 1.43
CA ARG A 548 -28.44 -0.93 0.27
C ARG A 548 -26.99 -1.23 -0.07
N LEU A 549 -26.67 -2.49 -0.32
CA LEU A 549 -25.32 -2.89 -0.77
C LEU A 549 -25.02 -2.21 -2.11
N ILE A 550 -23.97 -1.39 -2.14
CA ILE A 550 -23.44 -0.76 -3.36
C ILE A 550 -22.53 -1.76 -4.07
N GLY A 551 -21.65 -2.43 -3.32
CA GLY A 551 -20.71 -3.40 -3.85
C GLY A 551 -19.67 -3.83 -2.81
N SER A 552 -18.62 -4.51 -3.29
CA SER A 552 -17.52 -4.97 -2.46
C SER A 552 -16.21 -4.90 -3.23
N VAL A 553 -15.11 -4.61 -2.54
CA VAL A 553 -13.75 -4.65 -3.08
C VAL A 553 -13.01 -5.81 -2.42
N GLU A 554 -12.49 -6.72 -3.24
CA GLU A 554 -11.64 -7.82 -2.79
C GLU A 554 -10.24 -7.29 -2.50
N LEU A 555 -9.71 -7.65 -1.33
CA LEU A 555 -8.39 -7.24 -0.88
C LEU A 555 -7.32 -8.21 -1.40
N PRO A 556 -6.05 -7.80 -1.46
CA PRO A 556 -4.97 -8.67 -1.91
C PRO A 556 -4.87 -9.98 -1.14
N GLU A 557 -4.35 -11.00 -1.79
CA GLU A 557 -3.93 -12.24 -1.14
C GLU A 557 -2.52 -12.09 -0.58
N VAL A 558 -2.25 -12.83 0.49
CA VAL A 558 -0.92 -13.01 1.05
C VAL A 558 -0.47 -14.42 0.68
N HIS A 559 0.76 -14.55 0.17
CA HIS A 559 1.35 -15.83 -0.22
C HIS A 559 2.59 -16.13 0.63
N PRO A 560 2.43 -16.62 1.88
CA PRO A 560 3.58 -16.95 2.70
C PRO A 560 4.36 -18.12 2.10
N LEU A 561 5.69 -18.04 2.16
CA LEU A 561 6.56 -19.09 1.63
C LEU A 561 6.26 -20.43 2.32
N GLY A 562 5.96 -21.46 1.54
CA GLY A 562 5.69 -22.82 2.04
C GLY A 562 4.35 -22.99 2.76
N ARG A 563 3.43 -22.01 2.68
CA ARG A 563 2.06 -22.13 3.22
C ARG A 563 1.02 -21.84 2.14
N ALA A 564 -0.23 -22.23 2.40
CA ALA A 564 -1.36 -21.86 1.55
C ALA A 564 -1.55 -20.32 1.56
N PRO A 565 -2.07 -19.74 0.47
CA PRO A 565 -2.44 -18.33 0.45
C PRO A 565 -3.45 -18.01 1.56
N SER A 566 -3.35 -16.81 2.12
CA SER A 566 -4.28 -16.27 3.13
C SER A 566 -4.80 -14.89 2.71
N GLY A 567 -5.87 -14.42 3.36
CA GLY A 567 -6.37 -13.06 3.14
C GLY A 567 -5.45 -11.99 3.73
N ALA A 568 -5.67 -10.72 3.35
CA ALA A 568 -4.96 -9.55 3.83
C ALA A 568 -5.20 -9.25 5.33
N VAL A 569 -6.29 -9.79 5.89
CA VAL A 569 -6.73 -9.59 7.27
C VAL A 569 -6.98 -8.10 7.59
N PRO A 570 -8.05 -7.51 7.03
CA PRO A 570 -8.36 -6.09 7.22
C PRO A 570 -8.74 -5.77 8.67
N GLU A 571 -8.23 -4.66 9.21
CA GLU A 571 -8.34 -4.30 10.64
C GLU A 571 -9.05 -2.99 10.92
N TRP A 572 -8.97 -1.97 10.05
CA TRP A 572 -9.56 -0.66 10.30
C TRP A 572 -9.86 0.08 8.98
N ILE A 573 -10.59 1.19 9.07
CA ILE A 573 -10.99 2.01 7.92
C ILE A 573 -10.87 3.51 8.28
N THR A 574 -10.35 4.33 7.36
CA THR A 574 -10.48 5.80 7.37
C THR A 574 -10.69 6.33 5.95
N PHE A 575 -10.98 7.62 5.83
CA PHE A 575 -11.28 8.28 4.55
C PHE A 575 -10.45 9.53 4.33
N THR A 576 -10.20 9.87 3.06
CA THR A 576 -9.84 11.25 2.70
C THR A 576 -11.02 12.19 2.99
N PRO A 577 -10.75 13.45 3.38
CA PRO A 577 -11.82 14.39 3.75
C PRO A 577 -12.78 14.71 2.60
N ASP A 578 -12.35 14.54 1.35
CA ASP A 578 -13.17 14.73 0.16
C ASP A 578 -14.03 13.52 -0.23
N SER A 579 -14.00 12.45 0.58
CA SER A 579 -14.74 11.20 0.34
C SER A 579 -14.42 10.51 -0.99
N LYS A 580 -13.22 10.72 -1.55
CA LYS A 580 -12.79 10.04 -2.77
C LYS A 580 -12.09 8.72 -2.52
N VAL A 581 -11.29 8.63 -1.45
CA VAL A 581 -10.48 7.44 -1.17
C VAL A 581 -10.76 6.94 0.25
N VAL A 582 -10.90 5.63 0.37
CA VAL A 582 -10.95 4.91 1.65
C VAL A 582 -9.67 4.11 1.83
N TYR A 583 -9.07 4.18 3.03
CA TYR A 583 -7.86 3.44 3.39
C TYR A 583 -8.19 2.34 4.40
N VAL A 584 -7.60 1.17 4.20
CA VAL A 584 -7.86 -0.05 4.97
C VAL A 584 -6.53 -0.66 5.40
N SER A 585 -6.29 -0.83 6.69
CA SER A 585 -5.11 -1.54 7.21
C SER A 585 -5.31 -3.04 7.07
N ASN A 586 -4.24 -3.73 6.69
CA ASN A 586 -4.22 -5.17 6.46
C ASN A 586 -3.10 -5.81 7.29
N SER A 587 -3.44 -6.34 8.45
CA SER A 587 -2.46 -6.90 9.38
C SER A 587 -1.67 -8.08 8.81
N GLY A 588 -2.34 -8.94 8.05
CA GLY A 588 -1.73 -10.12 7.44
C GLY A 588 -0.86 -9.79 6.25
N ALA A 589 -1.18 -8.70 5.54
CA ALA A 589 -0.45 -8.25 4.35
C ALA A 589 0.61 -7.16 4.64
N LYS A 590 0.77 -6.72 5.90
CA LYS A 590 1.68 -5.62 6.28
C LYS A 590 1.54 -4.40 5.37
N SER A 591 0.30 -4.01 5.10
CA SER A 591 0.00 -2.96 4.14
C SER A 591 -1.23 -2.16 4.50
N VAL A 592 -1.36 -1.00 3.89
CA VAL A 592 -2.61 -0.25 3.80
C VAL A 592 -3.08 -0.28 2.34
N THR A 593 -4.33 -0.67 2.11
CA THR A 593 -4.98 -0.59 0.79
C THR A 593 -5.72 0.72 0.66
N ALA A 594 -5.46 1.48 -0.41
CA ALA A 594 -6.25 2.64 -0.80
C ALA A 594 -7.25 2.24 -1.89
N ILE A 595 -8.52 2.59 -1.71
CA ILE A 595 -9.61 2.24 -2.62
C ILE A 595 -10.33 3.52 -3.05
N ASP A 596 -10.50 3.70 -4.36
CA ASP A 596 -11.35 4.77 -4.90
C ASP A 596 -12.83 4.42 -4.67
N ILE A 597 -13.53 5.31 -3.95
CA ILE A 597 -14.91 5.10 -3.49
C ILE A 597 -15.89 5.04 -4.66
N SER A 598 -15.66 5.83 -5.72
CA SER A 598 -16.58 5.94 -6.84
C SER A 598 -16.54 4.73 -7.78
N THR A 599 -15.34 4.16 -7.96
CA THR A 599 -15.09 3.06 -8.88
C THR A 599 -15.03 1.71 -8.20
N LEU A 600 -14.95 1.67 -6.86
CA LEU A 600 -14.74 0.46 -6.06
C LEU A 600 -13.47 -0.31 -6.48
N LYS A 601 -12.39 0.42 -6.79
CA LYS A 601 -11.12 -0.16 -7.23
C LYS A 601 -9.99 0.19 -6.29
N ILE A 602 -9.11 -0.78 -6.06
CA ILE A 602 -7.82 -0.54 -5.40
C ILE A 602 -7.00 0.40 -6.28
N VAL A 603 -6.55 1.52 -5.71
CA VAL A 603 -5.69 2.50 -6.38
C VAL A 603 -4.26 2.50 -5.86
N ALA A 604 -4.03 1.98 -4.64
CA ALA A 604 -2.68 1.75 -4.13
C ALA A 604 -2.67 0.61 -3.10
N LEU A 605 -1.51 -0.06 -3.02
CA LEU A 605 -1.15 -0.96 -1.94
C LEU A 605 0.15 -0.45 -1.35
N ILE A 606 0.09 -0.03 -0.10
CA ILE A 606 1.13 0.76 0.55
C ILE A 606 1.78 -0.12 1.61
N PRO A 607 3.04 -0.56 1.45
CA PRO A 607 3.76 -1.31 2.47
C PRO A 607 3.94 -0.46 3.73
N VAL A 608 3.69 -1.07 4.89
CA VAL A 608 3.84 -0.44 6.21
C VAL A 608 4.45 -1.47 7.18
N GLY A 609 4.64 -1.07 8.44
CA GLY A 609 5.23 -1.92 9.47
C GLY A 609 4.40 -3.14 9.88
N GLU A 610 4.80 -3.73 11.02
CA GLU A 610 4.27 -5.02 11.47
C GLU A 610 2.87 -4.93 12.09
N VAL A 611 1.95 -5.75 11.58
CA VAL A 611 0.55 -5.86 12.07
C VAL A 611 -0.11 -4.47 12.16
N PRO A 612 -0.27 -3.76 11.02
CA PRO A 612 -0.98 -2.50 10.98
C PRO A 612 -2.41 -2.71 11.47
N LYS A 613 -2.77 -2.02 12.56
CA LYS A 613 -4.10 -2.15 13.19
C LYS A 613 -4.97 -0.95 12.92
N ARG A 614 -4.87 0.11 13.73
CA ARG A 614 -5.69 1.31 13.51
C ARG A 614 -5.00 2.27 12.59
N LEU A 615 -5.83 3.06 11.93
CA LEU A 615 -5.38 4.19 11.16
C LEU A 615 -6.41 5.30 11.23
N ASN A 616 -5.94 6.53 11.08
CA ASN A 616 -6.79 7.72 11.14
C ASN A 616 -6.26 8.80 10.20
N THR A 617 -7.15 9.68 9.75
CA THR A 617 -6.81 10.76 8.83
C THR A 617 -6.61 12.06 9.58
N LEU A 618 -5.44 12.67 9.41
CA LEU A 618 -5.18 14.06 9.76
C LEU A 618 -5.41 14.93 8.52
N VAL A 619 -6.24 15.96 8.64
CA VAL A 619 -6.44 16.97 7.60
C VAL A 619 -5.60 18.19 7.95
N LEU A 620 -4.69 18.59 7.07
CA LEU A 620 -3.94 19.83 7.22
C LEU A 620 -4.73 21.00 6.62
N HIS A 621 -4.85 22.08 7.39
CA HIS A 621 -5.65 23.26 7.06
C HIS A 621 -4.81 24.43 6.58
#